data_AF-F0RG92-F1
#
_entry.id   AF-F0RG92-F1
#
_cell.length_a   1.000
_cell.length_b   1.000
_cell.length_c   1.000
_cell.angle_alpha   90.00
_cell.angle_beta   90.00
_cell.angle_gamma   90.00
#
_symmetry.space_group_name_H-M   'P 1'
#
loop_
_entity.id
_entity.type
_entity.pdbx_description
1 polymer ?
#
loop_
_entity_poly.entity_id
_entity_poly.type
_entity_poly.pdbx_seq_one_letter_code
_entity_poly.pdbx_strand_id
1 'polypeptide(L)'
;MRAIVLEKLYDWSKIPYQKFLKKNNAWNIQIATLLDYPKGTLGNSLGIFITKHNFELQAKLESHDVFHVLTNTGITVPEEISMQFYLLGNGKRSLYLFSVVFLGLLLYPDYFKVFKKAYYKGGKALQFHQLNFLRMLHLPVQKIKTTFLIS
;
A
#
# COMPACT_ATOMS: atom_id res chain seq x y z
N MET A 1 -3.37 -11.47 20.39
CA MET A 1 -3.48 -12.79 19.73
C MET A 1 -3.77 -12.67 18.22
N ARG A 2 -4.86 -12.03 17.78
CA ARG A 2 -5.21 -11.90 16.33
C ARG A 2 -4.12 -11.23 15.49
N ALA A 3 -3.50 -10.16 16.00
CA ALA A 3 -2.42 -9.45 15.32
C ALA A 3 -1.19 -10.34 15.05
N ILE A 4 -0.78 -11.15 16.04
CA ILE A 4 0.38 -12.06 15.94
C ILE A 4 0.16 -13.14 14.88
N VAL A 5 -1.08 -13.65 14.76
CA VAL A 5 -1.44 -14.65 13.73
C VAL A 5 -1.32 -14.03 12.34
N LEU A 6 -1.79 -12.79 12.17
CA LEU A 6 -1.70 -12.09 10.88
C LEU A 6 -0.29 -11.63 10.54
N GLU A 7 0.51 -11.23 11.53
CA GLU A 7 1.93 -10.90 11.33
C GLU A 7 2.70 -12.13 10.85
N LYS A 8 2.50 -13.29 11.49
CA LYS A 8 3.08 -14.57 11.01
C LYS A 8 2.57 -14.98 9.63
N LEU A 9 1.28 -14.82 9.34
CA LEU A 9 0.72 -15.11 8.01
C LEU A 9 1.22 -14.13 6.95
N TYR A 10 1.42 -12.86 7.31
CA TYR A 10 2.00 -11.84 6.46
C TYR A 10 3.45 -12.20 6.12
N ASP A 11 4.28 -12.51 7.11
CA ASP A 11 5.66 -12.94 6.88
C ASP A 11 5.73 -14.21 6.02
N TRP A 12 4.88 -15.20 6.29
CA TRP A 12 4.82 -16.44 5.53
C TRP A 12 4.28 -16.28 4.12
N SER A 13 3.39 -15.32 3.86
CA SER A 13 2.82 -15.09 2.52
C SER A 13 3.69 -14.17 1.66
N LYS A 14 4.41 -13.25 2.29
CA LYS A 14 5.28 -12.25 1.63
C LYS A 14 6.49 -12.89 0.95
N ILE A 15 7.18 -13.78 1.64
CA ILE A 15 8.40 -14.45 1.14
C ILE A 15 8.12 -15.24 -0.17
N PRO A 16 7.11 -16.14 -0.25
CA PRO A 16 6.81 -16.84 -1.49
C PRO A 16 6.20 -15.93 -2.56
N TYR A 17 5.38 -14.94 -2.19
CA TYR A 17 4.79 -14.02 -3.17
C TYR A 17 5.84 -13.14 -3.85
N GLN A 18 6.79 -12.59 -3.09
CA GLN A 18 7.88 -11.76 -3.60
C GLN A 18 8.86 -12.58 -4.46
N LYS A 19 9.14 -13.82 -4.07
CA LYS A 19 10.11 -14.70 -4.75
C LYS A 19 9.56 -15.33 -6.03
N PHE A 20 8.29 -15.73 -6.06
CA PHE A 20 7.74 -16.55 -7.15
C PHE A 20 6.68 -15.87 -8.01
N LEU A 21 5.99 -14.83 -7.51
CA LEU A 21 4.80 -14.28 -8.20
C LEU A 21 4.98 -12.84 -8.71
N LYS A 22 5.87 -12.04 -8.12
CA LYS A 22 6.11 -10.66 -8.58
C LYS A 22 7.24 -10.58 -9.61
N LYS A 23 6.86 -10.27 -10.86
CA LYS A 23 7.78 -10.02 -11.99
C LYS A 23 8.34 -8.60 -12.05
N ASN A 24 7.95 -7.70 -11.13
CA ASN A 24 8.43 -6.32 -11.16
C ASN A 24 9.92 -6.24 -10.80
N ASN A 25 10.65 -5.38 -11.48
CA ASN A 25 12.02 -5.04 -11.13
C ASN A 25 12.01 -4.17 -9.86
N ALA A 26 13.00 -4.39 -8.99
CA ALA A 26 13.28 -3.49 -7.89
C ALA A 26 13.60 -2.10 -8.43
N TRP A 27 13.22 -1.05 -7.70
CA TRP A 27 13.50 0.32 -8.12
C TRP A 27 14.98 0.67 -8.03
N ASN A 28 15.75 -0.07 -7.21
CA ASN A 28 17.16 0.17 -6.95
C ASN A 28 17.46 1.62 -6.50
N ILE A 29 16.56 2.19 -5.70
CA ILE A 29 16.68 3.53 -5.13
C ILE A 29 16.96 3.40 -3.63
N GLN A 30 17.85 4.24 -3.10
CA GLN A 30 18.12 4.32 -1.67
C GLN A 30 17.11 5.25 -0.98
N ILE A 31 16.82 4.98 0.30
CA ILE A 31 15.91 5.83 1.10
C ILE A 31 16.44 7.28 1.18
N ALA A 32 17.76 7.48 1.27
CA ALA A 32 18.37 8.81 1.22
C ALA A 32 17.95 9.60 -0.04
N THR A 33 17.99 8.96 -1.21
CA THR A 33 17.52 9.56 -2.46
C THR A 33 16.03 9.90 -2.43
N LEU A 34 15.20 9.08 -1.76
CA LEU A 34 13.78 9.40 -1.58
C LEU A 34 13.60 10.65 -0.70
N LEU A 35 14.37 10.76 0.38
CA LEU A 35 14.31 11.90 1.30
C LEU A 35 14.78 13.21 0.65
N ASP A 36 15.71 13.14 -0.32
CA ASP A 36 16.23 14.30 -1.06
C ASP A 36 15.23 14.92 -2.05
N TYR A 37 14.12 14.24 -2.38
CA TYR A 37 13.08 14.85 -3.19
C TYR A 37 12.44 16.07 -2.48
N PRO A 38 11.90 17.05 -3.23
CA PRO A 38 11.26 18.21 -2.61
C PRO A 38 10.13 17.84 -1.65
N LYS A 39 9.99 18.61 -0.55
CA LYS A 39 8.96 18.37 0.47
C LYS A 39 7.56 18.29 -0.14
N GLY A 40 6.80 17.27 0.24
CA GLY A 40 5.41 17.08 -0.23
C GLY A 40 5.29 16.39 -1.60
N THR A 41 6.41 16.04 -2.24
CA THR A 41 6.41 15.12 -3.39
C THR A 41 6.22 13.67 -2.95
N LEU A 42 5.86 12.81 -3.89
CA LEU A 42 5.66 11.39 -3.64
C LEU A 42 6.93 10.71 -3.12
N GLY A 43 8.09 11.02 -3.71
CA GLY A 43 9.39 10.48 -3.29
C GLY A 43 9.71 10.84 -1.85
N ASN A 44 9.62 12.13 -1.52
CA ASN A 44 9.89 12.61 -0.17
C ASN A 44 8.93 12.02 0.86
N SER A 45 7.63 11.98 0.54
CA SER A 45 6.60 11.41 1.42
C SER A 45 6.79 9.90 1.63
N LEU A 46 7.20 9.17 0.59
CA LEU A 46 7.54 7.76 0.67
C LEU A 46 8.78 7.53 1.54
N GLY A 47 9.85 8.31 1.34
CA GLY A 47 11.05 8.27 2.18
C GLY A 47 10.71 8.50 3.65
N ILE A 48 9.92 9.54 3.95
CA ILE A 48 9.45 9.83 5.32
C ILE A 48 8.64 8.66 5.89
N PHE A 49 7.72 8.08 5.11
CA PHE A 49 6.91 6.94 5.55
C PHE A 49 7.77 5.73 5.94
N ILE A 50 8.71 5.36 5.07
CA ILE A 50 9.61 4.22 5.29
C ILE A 50 10.49 4.45 6.52
N THR A 51 11.12 5.63 6.62
CA THR A 51 11.97 5.99 7.77
C THR A 51 11.18 6.02 9.07
N LYS A 52 9.97 6.59 9.07
CA LYS A 52 9.12 6.68 10.27
C LYS A 52 8.78 5.31 10.85
N HIS A 53 8.62 4.30 9.99
CA HIS A 53 8.23 2.96 10.38
C HIS A 53 9.41 1.98 10.53
N ASN A 54 10.66 2.48 10.45
CA ASN A 54 11.89 1.69 10.49
C ASN A 54 11.87 0.48 9.53
N PHE A 55 11.27 0.67 8.36
CA PHE A 55 11.22 -0.38 7.36
C PHE A 55 12.41 -0.30 6.41
N GLU A 56 12.81 -1.46 5.92
CA GLU A 56 13.64 -1.54 4.71
C GLU A 56 12.74 -1.41 3.49
N LEU A 57 13.16 -0.60 2.51
CA LEU A 57 12.51 -0.55 1.21
C LEU A 57 12.61 -1.94 0.57
N GLN A 58 11.49 -2.65 0.53
CA GLN A 58 11.50 -4.01 0.03
C GLN A 58 11.49 -4.01 -1.49
N ALA A 59 12.59 -4.53 -2.04
CA ALA A 59 12.74 -4.74 -3.47
C ALA A 59 11.49 -5.38 -4.08
N LYS A 60 10.97 -4.80 -5.16
CA LYS A 60 9.75 -5.22 -5.89
C LYS A 60 8.43 -4.90 -5.18
N LEU A 61 8.43 -4.43 -3.93
CA LEU A 61 7.24 -4.04 -3.17
C LEU A 61 7.09 -2.52 -3.02
N GLU A 62 7.96 -1.72 -3.62
CA GLU A 62 8.00 -0.26 -3.46
C GLU A 62 6.69 0.43 -3.89
N SER A 63 6.06 -0.07 -4.96
CA SER A 63 4.74 0.43 -5.40
C SER A 63 3.62 0.14 -4.40
N HIS A 64 3.80 -0.86 -3.52
CA HIS A 64 2.88 -1.11 -2.41
C HIS A 64 3.03 -0.04 -1.34
N ASP A 65 4.26 0.30 -0.97
CA ASP A 65 4.55 1.33 0.03
C ASP A 65 4.00 2.71 -0.39
N VAL A 66 3.99 2.99 -1.70
CA VAL A 66 3.32 4.16 -2.26
C VAL A 66 1.82 4.19 -1.97
N PHE A 67 1.14 3.05 -1.91
CA PHE A 67 -0.28 3.03 -1.59
C PHE A 67 -0.53 3.58 -0.19
N HIS A 68 0.31 3.28 0.81
CA HIS A 68 0.17 3.88 2.14
C HIS A 68 0.17 5.40 2.11
N VAL A 69 1.10 5.98 1.35
CA VAL A 69 1.20 7.44 1.17
C VAL A 69 -0.06 7.99 0.49
N LEU A 70 -0.52 7.35 -0.59
CA LEU A 70 -1.66 7.83 -1.36
C LEU A 70 -2.99 7.63 -0.63
N THR A 71 -3.20 6.52 0.06
CA THR A 71 -4.45 6.23 0.80
C THR A 71 -4.42 6.73 2.25
N ASN A 72 -3.30 7.31 2.70
CA ASN A 72 -3.08 7.76 4.06
C ASN A 72 -3.37 6.65 5.09
N THR A 73 -2.83 5.46 4.85
CA THR A 73 -2.98 4.28 5.71
C THR A 73 -1.67 3.96 6.40
N GLY A 74 -1.71 3.69 7.71
CA GLY A 74 -0.55 3.22 8.46
C GLY A 74 -0.25 1.74 8.24
N ILE A 75 0.45 1.16 9.21
CA ILE A 75 1.06 -0.18 9.13
C ILE A 75 0.40 -1.18 10.08
N THR A 76 -0.63 -0.76 10.82
CA THR A 76 -1.34 -1.68 11.70
C THR A 76 -2.14 -2.68 10.87
N VAL A 77 -2.39 -3.86 11.42
CA VAL A 77 -3.12 -4.93 10.72
C VAL A 77 -4.48 -4.46 10.16
N PRO A 78 -5.34 -3.73 10.91
CA PRO A 78 -6.58 -3.19 10.35
C PRO A 78 -6.36 -2.15 9.24
N GLU A 79 -5.29 -1.36 9.29
CA GLU A 79 -4.97 -0.36 8.25
C GLU A 79 -4.49 -1.02 6.96
N GLU A 80 -3.65 -2.05 7.06
CA GLU A 80 -3.23 -2.91 5.94
C GLU A 80 -4.44 -3.55 5.26
N ILE A 81 -5.32 -4.18 6.04
CA ILE A 81 -6.57 -4.77 5.51
C ILE A 81 -7.43 -3.68 4.86
N SER A 82 -7.60 -2.53 5.52
CA SER A 82 -8.39 -1.40 4.99
C SER A 82 -7.83 -0.90 3.65
N MET A 83 -6.51 -0.80 3.51
CA MET A 83 -5.86 -0.45 2.25
C MET A 83 -6.15 -1.49 1.17
N GLN A 84 -6.10 -2.78 1.48
CA GLN A 84 -6.45 -3.83 0.50
C GLN A 84 -7.93 -3.75 0.08
N PHE A 85 -8.85 -3.44 1.00
CA PHE A 85 -10.25 -3.16 0.65
C PHE A 85 -10.39 -1.93 -0.24
N TYR A 86 -9.66 -0.85 0.05
CA TYR A 86 -9.61 0.34 -0.79
C TYR A 86 -9.16 -0.02 -2.21
N LEU A 87 -8.04 -0.73 -2.34
CA LEU A 87 -7.49 -1.13 -3.64
C LEU A 87 -8.43 -2.09 -4.38
N LEU A 88 -9.11 -2.98 -3.68
CA LEU A 88 -10.14 -3.86 -4.24
C LEU A 88 -11.30 -3.04 -4.84
N GLY A 89 -11.72 -1.99 -4.13
CA GLY A 89 -12.73 -1.03 -4.60
C GLY A 89 -12.25 -0.21 -5.79
N ASN A 90 -10.99 0.20 -5.81
CA ASN A 90 -10.35 0.91 -6.92
C ASN A 90 -10.14 0.02 -8.17
N GLY A 91 -10.43 -1.28 -8.08
CA GLY A 91 -10.39 -2.22 -9.21
C GLY A 91 -9.13 -3.08 -9.29
N LYS A 92 -8.21 -2.99 -8.32
CA LYS A 92 -7.04 -3.87 -8.25
C LYS A 92 -7.48 -5.32 -8.02
N ARG A 93 -6.94 -6.24 -8.81
CA ARG A 93 -7.17 -7.69 -8.66
C ARG A 93 -5.82 -8.40 -8.52
N SER A 94 -5.59 -9.05 -7.39
CA SER A 94 -4.42 -9.94 -7.20
C SER A 94 -4.72 -11.00 -6.16
N LEU A 95 -4.06 -12.15 -6.27
CA LEU A 95 -4.24 -13.25 -5.31
C LEU A 95 -3.95 -12.80 -3.87
N TYR A 96 -2.84 -12.07 -3.66
CA TYR A 96 -2.48 -11.52 -2.35
C TYR A 96 -3.59 -10.63 -1.77
N LEU A 97 -4.12 -9.70 -2.57
CA LEU A 97 -5.19 -8.80 -2.12
C LEU A 97 -6.45 -9.58 -1.72
N PHE A 98 -6.85 -10.59 -2.52
CA PHE A 98 -8.00 -11.42 -2.19
C PHE A 98 -7.77 -12.21 -0.90
N SER A 99 -6.57 -12.75 -0.68
CA SER A 99 -6.22 -13.45 0.56
C SER A 99 -6.33 -12.53 1.78
N VAL A 100 -5.79 -11.31 1.71
CA VAL A 100 -5.86 -10.35 2.83
C VAL A 100 -7.29 -9.90 3.10
N VAL A 101 -8.08 -9.65 2.05
CA VAL A 101 -9.51 -9.31 2.19
C VAL A 101 -10.28 -10.44 2.86
N PHE A 102 -10.09 -11.68 2.41
CA PHE A 102 -10.74 -12.85 2.99
C PHE A 102 -10.35 -13.05 4.46
N LEU A 103 -9.05 -13.05 4.77
CA LEU A 103 -8.55 -13.18 6.15
C LEU A 103 -9.02 -12.01 7.04
N GLY A 104 -9.11 -10.81 6.49
CA GLY A 104 -9.63 -9.65 7.18
C GLY A 104 -11.09 -9.80 7.59
N LEU A 105 -11.94 -10.32 6.71
CA LEU A 105 -13.34 -10.61 7.04
C LEU A 105 -13.47 -11.72 8.10
N LEU A 106 -12.62 -12.75 8.02
CA LEU A 106 -12.65 -13.88 8.93
C LEU A 106 -12.13 -13.52 10.34
N LEU A 107 -11.02 -12.78 10.40
CA LEU A 107 -10.30 -12.51 11.66
C LEU A 107 -10.68 -11.16 12.30
N TYR A 108 -11.21 -10.21 11.54
CA TYR A 108 -11.62 -8.87 11.99
C TYR A 108 -13.07 -8.53 11.59
N PRO A 109 -14.06 -9.37 11.93
CA PRO A 109 -15.47 -9.07 11.61
C PRO A 109 -15.95 -7.76 12.26
N ASP A 110 -15.41 -7.41 13.43
CA ASP A 110 -15.73 -6.18 14.16
C ASP A 110 -15.35 -4.90 13.38
N TYR A 111 -14.40 -5.00 12.44
CA TYR A 111 -13.93 -3.91 11.59
C TYR A 111 -14.64 -3.85 10.23
N PHE A 112 -15.65 -4.70 9.99
CA PHE A 112 -16.32 -4.78 8.69
C PHE A 112 -16.84 -3.43 8.18
N LYS A 113 -17.40 -2.59 9.07
CA LYS A 113 -17.86 -1.24 8.70
C LYS A 113 -16.72 -0.35 8.19
N VAL A 114 -15.54 -0.45 8.78
CA VAL A 114 -14.33 0.28 8.36
C VAL A 114 -13.86 -0.21 6.99
N PHE A 115 -13.77 -1.53 6.81
CA PHE A 115 -13.36 -2.14 5.53
C PHE A 115 -14.33 -1.82 4.40
N LYS A 116 -15.64 -1.91 4.67
CA LYS A 116 -16.70 -1.54 3.73
C LYS A 116 -16.58 -0.06 3.31
N LYS A 117 -16.33 0.85 4.26
CA LYS A 117 -16.10 2.27 3.96
C LYS A 117 -14.85 2.47 3.09
N ALA A 118 -13.76 1.77 3.39
CA ALA A 118 -12.53 1.83 2.60
C ALA A 118 -12.76 1.36 1.15
N TYR A 119 -13.51 0.26 0.96
CA TYR A 119 -13.89 -0.24 -0.36
C TYR A 119 -14.67 0.81 -1.17
N TYR A 120 -15.71 1.42 -0.59
CA TYR A 120 -16.48 2.44 -1.31
C TYR A 120 -15.66 3.70 -1.60
N LYS A 121 -14.76 4.12 -0.69
CA LYS A 121 -13.81 5.20 -0.97
C LYS A 121 -12.95 4.86 -2.18
N GLY A 122 -12.39 3.66 -2.22
CA GLY A 122 -11.58 3.19 -3.35
C GLY A 122 -12.34 3.19 -4.67
N GLY A 123 -13.62 2.81 -4.66
CA GLY A 123 -14.48 2.83 -5.84
C GLY A 123 -14.88 4.23 -6.33
N LYS A 124 -14.67 5.28 -5.53
CA LYS A 124 -14.86 6.68 -5.96
C LYS A 124 -13.60 7.29 -6.59
N ALA A 125 -12.43 6.72 -6.32
CA ALA A 125 -11.18 7.15 -6.93
C ALA A 125 -11.02 6.57 -8.34
N LEU A 126 -10.40 7.32 -9.23
CA LEU A 126 -9.97 6.80 -10.53
C LEU A 126 -8.88 5.73 -10.33
N GLN A 127 -8.78 4.79 -11.25
CA GLN A 127 -7.82 3.68 -11.11
C GLN A 127 -6.39 4.21 -11.15
N PHE A 128 -5.63 4.00 -10.08
CA PHE A 128 -4.22 4.40 -9.98
C PHE A 128 -3.27 3.23 -9.66
N HIS A 129 -3.80 2.04 -9.37
CA HIS A 129 -3.01 0.89 -8.92
C HIS A 129 -2.03 0.34 -9.99
N GLN A 130 -2.20 0.75 -11.25
CA GLN A 130 -1.43 0.35 -12.43
C GLN A 130 -0.36 1.37 -12.83
N LEU A 131 -0.31 2.53 -12.17
CA LEU A 131 0.62 3.60 -12.53
C LEU A 131 2.08 3.23 -12.24
N ASN A 132 2.98 3.82 -13.02
CA ASN A 132 4.42 3.70 -12.79
C ASN A 132 4.88 4.75 -11.76
N PHE A 133 4.73 4.44 -10.47
CA PHE A 133 5.04 5.37 -9.39
C PHE A 133 6.50 5.81 -9.33
N LEU A 134 7.44 4.98 -9.82
CA LEU A 134 8.86 5.34 -9.91
C LEU A 134 9.04 6.62 -10.75
N ARG A 135 8.31 6.74 -11.85
CA ARG A 135 8.34 7.93 -12.72
C ARG A 135 7.58 9.13 -12.11
N MET A 136 6.84 8.91 -11.03
CA MET A 136 5.99 9.92 -10.40
C MET A 136 6.57 10.46 -9.09
N LEU A 137 7.75 10.01 -8.65
CA LEU A 137 8.33 10.39 -7.36
C LEU A 137 8.50 11.91 -7.19
N HIS A 138 8.78 12.63 -8.28
CA HIS A 138 8.94 14.08 -8.26
C HIS A 138 7.60 14.86 -8.18
N LEU A 139 6.45 14.19 -8.36
CA LEU A 139 5.15 14.85 -8.38
C LEU A 139 4.64 15.12 -6.96
N PRO A 140 4.00 16.28 -6.69
CA PRO A 140 3.34 16.55 -5.41
C PRO A 140 2.25 15.51 -5.10
N VAL A 141 2.25 14.96 -3.88
CA VAL A 141 1.25 13.97 -3.44
C VAL A 141 -0.17 14.52 -3.60
N GLN A 142 -0.38 15.78 -3.22
CA GLN A 142 -1.68 16.42 -3.33
C GLN A 142 -2.16 16.50 -4.78
N LYS A 143 -1.25 16.76 -5.73
CA LYS A 143 -1.58 16.78 -7.16
C LYS A 143 -2.04 15.40 -7.63
N ILE A 144 -1.31 14.34 -7.26
CA ILE A 144 -1.70 12.95 -7.58
C ILE A 144 -3.07 12.64 -6.99
N LYS A 145 -3.29 12.94 -5.70
CA LYS A 145 -4.56 12.69 -5.02
C LYS A 145 -5.72 13.38 -5.71
N THR A 146 -5.58 14.67 -6.04
CA THR A 146 -6.62 15.43 -6.74
C THR A 146 -6.87 14.89 -8.14
N THR A 147 -5.82 14.57 -8.91
CA THR A 147 -5.97 14.02 -10.28
C THR A 147 -6.71 12.68 -10.30
N PHE A 148 -6.46 11.80 -9.33
CA PHE A 148 -7.08 10.48 -9.27
C PHE A 148 -8.27 10.39 -8.30
N LEU A 149 -8.74 11.52 -7.78
CA LEU A 149 -9.87 11.60 -6.82
C LEU A 149 -9.67 10.70 -5.58
N ILE A 150 -8.43 10.61 -5.08
CA ILE A 150 -8.06 9.81 -3.92
C ILE A 150 -8.39 10.59 -2.63
N SER A 151 -9.16 9.99 -1.72
CA SER A 151 -9.78 10.66 -0.54
C SER A 151 -9.58 9.95 0.80
#